data_AF-A0A7V9DFR5-F1
#
_entry.id   AF-A0A7V9DFR5-F1
#
_cell.length_a   1.000
_cell.length_b   1.000
_cell.length_c   1.000
_cell.angle_alpha   90.00
_cell.angle_beta   90.00
_cell.angle_gamma   90.00
#
_symmetry.space_group_name_H-M   'P 1'
#
loop_
_entity.id
_entity.type
_entity.pdbx_description
1 polymer ?
#
loop_
_entity_poly.entity_id
_entity_poly.type
_entity_poly.pdbx_seq_one_letter_code
_entity_poly.pdbx_strand_id
1 'polypeptide(L)'
;MEVRELELDLDAFEGPFDLLLTLLLREELEPADVDMAAIVIAFVERLAQKQAQGRELDLELCGEFLVLIAALLELKARALFPDEEAELAELEPEEAAEELARRLAEYRRMKEAARWLAERLAGERERYFRVGPAALAPTTVRRLAPQDPE
;
A
#
# COMPACT_ATOMS: atom_id res chain seq x y z
N MET A 1 -9.25 -11.30 -21.46
CA MET A 1 -9.87 -10.04 -21.92
C MET A 1 -8.72 -9.07 -22.18
N GLU A 2 -8.75 -8.23 -23.23
CA GLU A 2 -7.64 -7.32 -23.51
C GLU A 2 -7.52 -6.28 -22.37
N VAL A 3 -6.41 -6.31 -21.66
CA VAL A 3 -6.00 -5.42 -20.55
C VAL A 3 -5.70 -3.97 -21.04
N ARG A 4 -6.28 -3.58 -22.18
CA ARG A 4 -5.94 -2.36 -22.94
C ARG A 4 -6.50 -1.06 -22.37
N GLU A 5 -7.33 -1.10 -21.33
CA GLU A 5 -7.88 0.09 -20.67
C GLU A 5 -7.54 0.14 -19.17
N LEU A 6 -6.29 -0.18 -18.82
CA LEU A 6 -5.78 0.11 -17.48
C LEU A 6 -5.46 1.60 -17.35
N GLU A 7 -6.41 2.39 -16.83
CA GLU A 7 -6.07 3.72 -16.31
C GLU A 7 -5.20 3.58 -15.05
N LEU A 8 -3.88 3.63 -15.25
CA LEU A 8 -2.89 3.63 -14.18
C LEU A 8 -2.62 5.07 -13.71
N ASP A 9 -3.17 5.41 -12.56
CA ASP A 9 -2.78 6.62 -11.86
C ASP A 9 -1.56 6.36 -10.96
N LEU A 10 -0.35 6.45 -11.52
CA LEU A 10 0.90 6.29 -10.78
C LEU A 10 1.12 7.31 -9.65
N ASP A 11 0.28 8.35 -9.54
CA ASP A 11 0.30 9.26 -8.38
C ASP A 11 -0.63 8.79 -7.25
N ALA A 12 -1.54 7.85 -7.54
CA ALA A 12 -2.45 7.23 -6.57
C ALA A 12 -1.89 5.95 -5.94
N PHE A 13 -0.76 5.44 -6.43
CA PHE A 13 -0.12 4.23 -5.94
C PHE A 13 1.10 4.57 -5.10
N GLU A 14 1.20 3.94 -3.93
CA GLU A 14 2.30 4.13 -2.98
C GLU A 14 3.51 3.21 -3.29
N GLY A 15 3.45 2.41 -4.36
CA GLY A 15 4.53 1.50 -4.77
C GLY A 15 4.08 0.38 -5.72
N PRO A 16 4.98 -0.53 -6.12
CA PRO A 16 4.72 -1.58 -7.11
C PRO A 16 3.72 -2.63 -6.61
N PHE A 17 3.74 -2.97 -5.32
CA PHE A 17 2.79 -3.91 -4.73
C PHE A 17 1.37 -3.35 -4.73
N ASP A 18 1.22 -2.04 -4.61
CA ASP A 18 -0.08 -1.38 -4.67
C ASP A 18 -0.67 -1.38 -6.08
N LEU A 19 0.21 -1.12 -7.05
CA LEU A 19 -0.11 -1.26 -8.46
C LEU A 19 -0.56 -2.69 -8.75
N LEU A 20 0.23 -3.69 -8.36
CA LEU A 20 -0.11 -5.10 -8.59
C LEU A 20 -1.41 -5.51 -7.87
N LEU A 21 -1.57 -5.11 -6.61
CA LEU A 21 -2.78 -5.38 -5.84
C LEU A 21 -4.02 -4.78 -6.52
N THR A 22 -3.89 -3.57 -7.05
CA THR A 22 -4.99 -2.90 -7.78
C THR A 22 -5.33 -3.67 -9.05
N LEU A 23 -4.34 -4.18 -9.77
CA LEU A 23 -4.52 -4.95 -10.99
C LEU A 23 -5.16 -6.31 -10.72
N LEU A 24 -4.65 -7.06 -9.74
CA LEU A 24 -5.18 -8.36 -9.34
C LEU A 24 -6.60 -8.25 -8.77
N LEU A 25 -6.90 -7.22 -7.96
CA LEU A 25 -8.23 -7.01 -7.37
C LEU A 25 -9.25 -6.49 -8.38
N ARG A 26 -8.85 -5.67 -9.37
CA ARG A 26 -9.77 -5.16 -10.39
C ARG A 26 -10.20 -6.24 -11.38
N GLU A 27 -9.32 -7.19 -11.68
CA GLU A 27 -9.56 -8.16 -12.76
C GLU A 27 -9.86 -9.59 -12.26
N GLU A 28 -9.89 -9.83 -10.93
CA GLU A 28 -10.04 -11.17 -10.34
C GLU A 28 -9.07 -12.21 -10.93
N LEU A 29 -7.88 -11.75 -11.34
CA LEU A 29 -6.89 -12.59 -12.04
C LEU A 29 -5.97 -13.30 -11.06
N GLU A 30 -5.64 -14.55 -11.38
CA GLU A 30 -4.50 -15.22 -10.78
C GLU A 30 -3.18 -14.59 -11.28
N PRO A 31 -2.10 -14.53 -10.47
CA PRO A 31 -0.83 -13.95 -10.88
C PRO A 31 -0.26 -14.50 -12.20
N ALA A 32 -0.57 -15.76 -12.53
CA ALA A 32 -0.15 -16.40 -13.78
C ALA A 32 -0.86 -15.85 -15.03
N ASP A 33 -2.11 -15.41 -14.87
CA ASP A 33 -2.97 -14.92 -15.95
C ASP A 33 -2.79 -13.43 -16.24
N VAL A 34 -1.97 -12.75 -15.44
CA VAL A 34 -1.68 -11.34 -15.61
C VAL A 34 -0.96 -11.07 -16.94
N ASP A 35 -1.52 -10.16 -17.74
CA ASP A 35 -0.88 -9.66 -18.97
C ASP A 35 0.23 -8.67 -18.63
N MET A 36 1.44 -9.20 -18.47
CA MET A 36 2.62 -8.39 -18.18
C MET A 36 2.95 -7.37 -19.27
N ALA A 37 2.65 -7.66 -20.54
CA ALA A 37 2.94 -6.71 -21.62
C ALA A 37 2.08 -5.46 -21.45
N ALA A 38 0.79 -5.64 -21.11
CA ALA A 38 -0.09 -4.52 -20.82
C ALA A 38 0.38 -3.69 -19.61
N ILE A 39 0.82 -4.34 -18.53
CA ILE A 39 1.36 -3.64 -17.34
C ILE A 39 2.60 -2.83 -17.69
N VAL A 40 3.56 -3.42 -18.39
CA VAL A 40 4.81 -2.75 -18.78
C VAL A 40 4.53 -1.56 -19.70
N ILE A 41 3.65 -1.74 -20.68
CA ILE A 41 3.25 -0.65 -21.60
C ILE A 41 2.62 0.49 -20.81
N ALA A 42 1.62 0.20 -19.98
CA ALA A 42 0.91 1.22 -19.22
C ALA A 42 1.84 1.97 -18.23
N PHE A 43 2.81 1.27 -17.63
CA PHE A 43 3.83 1.89 -16.79
C PHE A 43 4.73 2.84 -17.58
N VAL A 44 5.27 2.40 -18.72
CA VAL A 44 6.15 3.21 -19.59
C VAL A 44 5.41 4.43 -20.15
N GLU A 45 4.16 4.26 -20.58
CA GLU A 45 3.32 5.35 -21.05
C GLU A 45 3.12 6.42 -19.97
N ARG A 46 2.90 6.01 -18.72
CA ARG A 46 2.74 6.95 -17.61
C ARG A 46 4.04 7.64 -17.22
N LEU A 47 5.18 6.95 -17.28
CA LEU A 47 6.50 7.59 -17.12
C LEU A 47 6.72 8.66 -18.20
N ALA A 48 6.40 8.35 -19.46
CA ALA A 48 6.51 9.30 -20.56
C ALA A 48 5.59 10.52 -20.37
N GLN A 49 4.36 10.33 -19.88
CA GLN A 49 3.45 11.43 -19.54
C GLN A 49 4.01 12.31 -18.42
N LYS A 50 4.55 11.72 -17.33
CA LYS A 50 5.17 12.49 -16.24
C LYS A 50 6.37 13.30 -16.73
N GLN A 51 7.22 12.71 -17.56
CA GLN A 51 8.36 13.40 -18.18
C GLN A 51 7.91 14.54 -19.09
N ALA A 52 6.86 14.34 -19.89
CA ALA A 52 6.29 15.39 -20.75
C ALA A 52 5.72 16.57 -19.95
N GLN A 53 5.28 16.33 -18.71
CA GLN A 53 4.84 17.36 -17.76
C GLN A 53 6.00 18.05 -17.02
N GLY A 54 7.26 17.73 -17.36
CA GLY A 54 8.45 18.32 -16.74
C GLY A 54 8.78 17.76 -15.36
N ARG A 55 8.20 16.62 -14.96
CA ARG A 55 8.57 15.92 -13.74
C ARG A 55 9.84 15.10 -13.98
N GLU A 56 10.73 15.08 -12.99
CA GLU A 56 11.90 14.21 -13.01
C GLU A 56 11.47 12.74 -12.95
N LEU A 57 12.33 11.88 -13.50
CA LEU A 57 12.13 10.44 -13.44
C LEU A 57 12.38 9.95 -12.02
N ASP A 58 11.38 9.31 -11.43
CA ASP A 58 11.51 8.65 -10.14
C ASP A 58 12.23 7.30 -10.32
N LEU A 59 13.53 7.28 -10.06
CA LEU A 59 14.37 6.09 -10.22
C LEU A 59 14.07 5.02 -9.17
N GLU A 60 13.58 5.41 -7.99
CA GLU A 60 13.21 4.49 -6.92
C GLU A 60 11.97 3.69 -7.35
N LEU A 61 10.92 4.38 -7.80
CA LEU A 61 9.73 3.76 -8.38
C LEU A 61 10.07 2.86 -9.58
N CYS A 62 10.98 3.29 -10.46
CA CYS A 62 11.42 2.48 -11.59
C CYS A 62 12.12 1.19 -11.13
N GLY A 63 13.01 1.28 -10.14
CA GLY A 63 13.74 0.13 -9.59
C GLY A 63 12.80 -0.88 -8.94
N GLU A 64 11.88 -0.38 -8.13
CA GLU A 64 10.82 -1.15 -7.49
C GLU A 64 9.92 -1.88 -8.51
N PHE A 65 9.54 -1.19 -9.58
CA PHE A 65 8.77 -1.79 -10.67
C PHE A 65 9.56 -2.88 -11.41
N LEU A 66 10.85 -2.67 -11.69
CA LEU A 66 11.69 -3.67 -12.35
C LEU A 66 11.83 -4.96 -11.53
N VAL A 67 11.98 -4.84 -10.20
CA VAL A 67 12.03 -6.00 -9.30
C VAL A 67 10.71 -6.78 -9.36
N LEU A 68 9.57 -6.07 -9.36
CA LEU A 68 8.27 -6.70 -9.49
C LEU A 68 8.11 -7.45 -10.82
N ILE A 69 8.41 -6.79 -11.95
CA ILE A 69 8.29 -7.39 -13.27
C ILE A 69 9.23 -8.60 -13.43
N ALA A 70 10.45 -8.53 -12.88
CA ALA A 70 11.38 -9.65 -12.89
C ALA A 70 10.80 -10.86 -12.13
N ALA A 71 10.21 -10.67 -10.95
CA ALA A 71 9.60 -11.74 -10.17
C ALA A 71 8.40 -12.38 -10.89
N LEU A 72 7.54 -11.58 -11.55
CA LEU A 72 6.42 -12.10 -12.33
C LEU A 72 6.88 -12.84 -13.59
N LEU A 73 7.92 -12.33 -14.27
CA LEU A 73 8.54 -12.99 -15.41
C LEU A 73 9.11 -14.35 -15.02
N GLU A 74 9.80 -14.41 -13.89
CA GLU A 74 10.33 -15.65 -13.34
C GLU A 74 9.21 -16.65 -13.05
N LEU A 75 8.14 -16.24 -12.36
CA LEU A 75 6.98 -17.10 -12.11
C LEU A 75 6.34 -17.62 -13.40
N LYS A 76 6.18 -16.75 -14.40
CA LYS A 76 5.57 -17.11 -15.68
C LYS A 76 6.47 -18.03 -16.51
N ALA A 77 7.78 -17.80 -16.51
CA ALA A 77 8.76 -18.65 -17.18
C ALA A 77 8.73 -20.07 -16.57
N ARG A 78 8.81 -20.17 -15.24
CA ARG A 78 8.73 -21.45 -14.51
C ARG A 78 7.43 -22.20 -14.78
N ALA A 79 6.30 -21.50 -14.86
CA ALA A 79 5.01 -22.11 -15.18
C ALA A 79 4.93 -22.61 -16.64
N LEU A 80 5.60 -21.94 -17.58
CA LEU A 80 5.61 -22.32 -19.00
C LEU A 80 6.63 -23.40 -19.36
N PHE A 81 7.73 -23.48 -18.62
CA PHE A 81 8.86 -24.40 -18.86
C PHE A 81 9.16 -25.29 -17.64
N PRO A 82 8.20 -26.13 -17.21
CA PRO A 82 8.35 -26.93 -15.97
C PRO A 82 9.51 -27.93 -16.04
N ASP A 83 9.91 -28.36 -17.25
CA ASP A 83 10.95 -29.38 -17.45
C ASP A 83 12.37 -28.81 -17.59
N GLU A 84 12.55 -27.48 -17.75
CA GLU A 84 13.85 -26.89 -18.10
C GLU A 84 14.59 -26.22 -16.92
N GLU A 85 13.95 -25.93 -15.77
CA GLU A 85 14.52 -25.00 -14.77
C GLU A 85 14.44 -25.42 -13.28
N ALA A 86 14.05 -26.65 -12.95
CA ALA A 86 13.86 -27.05 -11.55
C ALA A 86 15.15 -27.19 -10.71
N GLU A 87 16.35 -27.36 -11.30
CA GLU A 87 17.55 -27.71 -10.51
C GLU A 87 18.30 -26.52 -9.86
N LEU A 88 17.98 -25.27 -10.21
CA LEU A 88 18.72 -24.08 -9.74
C LEU A 88 17.91 -23.10 -8.88
N ALA A 89 16.60 -23.34 -8.73
CA ALA A 89 15.71 -22.48 -7.95
C ALA A 89 15.59 -22.96 -6.49
N GLU A 90 15.61 -22.05 -5.53
CA GLU A 90 15.40 -22.38 -4.09
C GLU A 90 13.96 -22.79 -3.77
N LEU A 91 13.00 -22.47 -4.65
CA LEU A 91 11.57 -22.72 -4.49
C LEU A 91 11.01 -23.32 -5.78
N GLU A 92 10.09 -24.26 -5.66
CA GLU A 92 9.29 -24.75 -6.79
C GLU A 92 8.39 -23.62 -7.35
N PRO A 93 7.91 -23.73 -8.59
CA PRO A 93 7.07 -22.70 -9.22
C PRO A 93 5.81 -22.36 -8.41
N GLU A 94 5.16 -23.39 -7.86
CA GLU A 94 3.97 -23.25 -7.01
C GLU A 94 4.29 -22.55 -5.68
N GLU A 95 5.40 -22.91 -5.04
CA GLU A 95 5.84 -22.30 -3.77
C GLU A 95 6.21 -20.82 -3.94
N ALA A 96 6.85 -20.46 -5.05
CA ALA A 96 7.18 -19.07 -5.37
C ALA A 96 5.92 -18.23 -5.60
N ALA A 97 4.89 -18.80 -6.25
CA ALA A 97 3.60 -18.14 -6.44
C ALA A 97 2.87 -17.92 -5.12
N GLU A 98 2.87 -18.93 -4.24
CA GLU A 98 2.30 -18.83 -2.89
C GLU A 98 3.00 -17.77 -2.04
N GLU A 99 4.34 -17.69 -2.10
CA GLU A 99 5.11 -16.67 -1.38
C GLU A 99 4.75 -15.25 -1.86
N LEU A 100 4.60 -15.04 -3.17
CA LEU A 100 4.16 -13.77 -3.73
C LEU A 100 2.73 -13.44 -3.26
N ALA A 101 1.81 -14.40 -3.33
CA ALA A 101 0.44 -14.23 -2.87
C ALA A 101 0.37 -13.86 -1.38
N ARG A 102 1.22 -14.49 -0.56
CA ARG A 102 1.36 -14.17 0.88
C ARG A 102 1.80 -12.73 1.10
N ARG A 103 2.83 -12.27 0.39
CA ARG A 103 3.34 -10.89 0.49
C ARG A 103 2.28 -9.87 0.07
N LEU A 104 1.53 -10.16 -1.00
CA LEU A 104 0.43 -9.32 -1.46
C LEU A 104 -0.70 -9.24 -0.44
N ALA A 105 -1.07 -10.38 0.17
CA ALA A 105 -2.08 -10.42 1.21
C ALA A 105 -1.65 -9.65 2.47
N GLU A 106 -0.37 -9.72 2.84
CA GLU A 106 0.19 -8.94 3.95
C GLU A 106 0.19 -7.44 3.65
N TYR A 107 0.66 -7.04 2.47
CA TYR A 107 0.62 -5.65 2.02
C TYR A 107 -0.81 -5.09 2.04
N ARG A 108 -1.78 -5.83 1.49
CA ARG A 108 -3.19 -5.44 1.52
C ARG A 108 -3.69 -5.21 2.94
N ARG A 109 -3.38 -6.13 3.87
CA ARG A 109 -3.80 -6.05 5.26
C ARG A 109 -3.25 -4.80 5.95
N MET A 110 -1.98 -4.48 5.68
CA MET A 110 -1.34 -3.26 6.19
C MET A 110 -1.94 -1.99 5.59
N LYS A 111 -2.23 -2.00 4.29
CA LYS A 111 -2.89 -0.88 3.61
C LYS A 111 -4.29 -0.62 4.16
N GLU A 112 -5.08 -1.66 4.41
CA GLU A 112 -6.39 -1.55 5.07
C GLU A 112 -6.27 -0.98 6.49
N ALA A 113 -5.28 -1.43 7.27
CA ALA A 113 -5.02 -0.91 8.61
C ALA A 113 -4.59 0.57 8.59
N ALA A 114 -3.72 0.95 7.66
CA ALA A 114 -3.29 2.34 7.46
C ALA A 114 -4.47 3.25 7.11
N ARG A 115 -5.36 2.80 6.21
CA ARG A 115 -6.60 3.51 5.87
C ARG A 115 -7.50 3.69 7.08
N TRP A 116 -7.72 2.63 7.86
CA TRP A 116 -8.52 2.68 9.08
C TRP A 116 -7.95 3.68 10.11
N LEU A 117 -6.62 3.70 10.28
CA LEU A 117 -5.94 4.66 11.15
C LEU A 117 -6.10 6.10 10.64
N ALA A 118 -5.97 6.32 9.33
CA ALA A 118 -6.15 7.64 8.72
C ALA A 118 -7.57 8.18 8.94
N GLU A 119 -8.59 7.33 8.78
CA GLU A 119 -10.00 7.68 9.06
C GLU A 119 -10.23 8.01 10.53
N ARG A 120 -9.64 7.23 11.45
CA ARG A 120 -9.67 7.53 12.89
C ARG A 120 -9.02 8.87 13.20
N LEU A 121 -7.82 9.10 12.68
CA LEU A 121 -7.11 10.35 12.88
C LEU A 121 -7.93 11.54 12.35
N ALA A 122 -8.53 11.41 11.16
CA ALA A 122 -9.40 12.44 10.59
C ALA A 122 -10.57 12.81 11.52
N GLY A 123 -11.22 11.81 12.13
CA GLY A 123 -12.32 12.05 13.08
C GLY A 123 -11.87 12.63 14.43
N GLU A 124 -10.65 12.35 14.86
CA GLU A 124 -10.11 12.81 16.16
C GLU A 124 -9.35 14.15 16.05
N ARG A 125 -9.00 14.61 14.84
CA ARG A 125 -8.23 15.85 14.59
C ARG A 125 -8.86 17.11 15.16
N GLU A 126 -10.18 17.14 15.34
CA GLU A 126 -10.90 18.27 15.93
C GLU A 126 -10.99 18.21 17.47
N ARG A 127 -10.46 17.15 18.09
CA ARG A 127 -10.41 17.02 19.55
C ARG A 127 -9.11 17.60 20.09
N TYR A 128 -9.25 18.75 20.75
CA TYR A 128 -8.13 19.41 21.42
C TYR A 128 -8.08 19.05 22.90
N PHE A 129 -6.91 18.62 23.38
CA PHE A 129 -6.68 18.50 24.81
C PHE A 129 -6.47 19.89 25.42
N ARG A 130 -7.04 20.13 26.60
CA ARG A 130 -6.80 21.37 27.34
C ARG A 130 -5.49 21.27 28.10
N VAL A 131 -4.54 22.15 27.77
CA VAL A 131 -3.28 22.32 28.51
C VAL A 131 -3.50 23.26 29.70
N GLY A 132 -4.35 22.85 30.66
CA GLY A 132 -4.59 23.68 31.85
C GLY A 132 -5.71 23.17 32.75
N PRO A 133 -5.70 23.54 34.05
CA PRO A 133 -6.77 23.17 34.97
C PRO A 133 -8.10 23.73 34.47
N ALA A 134 -9.17 22.94 34.57
CA ALA A 134 -10.51 23.36 34.19
C ALA A 134 -10.87 24.66 34.93
N ALA A 135 -11.14 25.74 34.20
CA ALA A 135 -11.42 27.07 34.76
C ALA A 135 -12.65 27.14 35.71
N LEU A 136 -13.36 26.03 35.90
CA LEU A 136 -14.61 25.94 36.68
C LEU A 136 -14.67 24.64 37.50
N ALA A 137 -13.54 24.13 38.02
CA ALA A 137 -13.66 23.28 39.20
C ALA A 137 -14.31 24.15 40.29
N PRO A 138 -15.51 23.82 40.81
CA PRO A 138 -16.15 24.65 41.81
C PRO A 138 -15.19 24.77 42.99
N THR A 139 -14.68 25.97 43.24
CA THR A 139 -13.88 26.24 44.42
C THR A 139 -14.78 25.96 45.62
N THR A 140 -14.59 24.82 46.26
CA THR A 140 -15.26 24.51 47.52
C THR A 140 -14.73 25.50 48.53
N VAL A 141 -15.47 26.58 48.76
CA VAL A 141 -15.19 27.51 49.85
C VAL A 141 -15.42 26.74 51.14
N ARG A 142 -14.32 26.27 51.75
CA ARG A 142 -14.37 25.65 53.08
C ARG A 142 -14.80 26.74 54.05
N ARG A 143 -16.08 26.77 54.42
CA ARG A 143 -16.53 27.59 55.56
C ARG A 143 -15.82 27.05 56.79
N LEU A 144 -14.82 27.79 57.28
CA LEU A 144 -14.25 27.52 58.59
C LEU A 144 -15.37 27.68 59.62
N ALA A 145 -15.45 26.77 60.58
CA ALA A 145 -16.39 26.89 61.68
C ALA A 145 -16.13 28.21 62.41
N PRO A 146 -17.18 28.97 62.80
CA PRO A 146 -17.00 30.19 63.57
C PRO A 146 -16.15 29.87 64.79
N GLN A 147 -15.04 30.59 64.92
CA GLN A 147 -14.18 30.51 66.09
C GLN A 147 -14.76 31.52 67.09
N ASP A 148 -15.36 31.03 68.16
CA ASP A 148 -15.70 31.90 69.28
C ASP A 148 -14.39 32.29 69.99
N PRO A 149 -14.14 33.59 70.18
CA PRO A 149 -12.98 34.04 70.95
C PRO A 149 -13.22 33.73 72.43
N GLU A 150 -12.21 33.13 73.08
CA GLU A 150 -12.14 33.02 74.55
C GLU A 150 -11.95 34.40 75.21
#